data_AF-A0A645HZT4-F1
#
_entry.id   AF-A0A645HZT4-F1
#
_cell.length_a   1.000
_cell.length_b   1.000
_cell.length_c   1.000
_cell.angle_alpha   90.00
_cell.angle_beta   90.00
_cell.angle_gamma   90.00
#
_symmetry.space_group_name_H-M   'P 1'
#
loop_
_entity.id
_entity.type
_entity.pdbx_description
1 polymer ?
#
loop_
_entity_poly.entity_id
_entity_poly.type
_entity_poly.pdbx_seq_one_letter_code
_entity_poly.pdbx_strand_id
1 'polypeptide(L)' 'MVVGVETRSSSAVRIPRNPETGQHPDIAGLFPAGEGSGYSGGITSSAIDGENAAIAVAKWLNN' A
#
# COMPACT_ATOMS: atom_id res chain seq x y z
N MET A 1 -27.13 -23.44 -0.84
CA MET A 1 -25.72 -23.65 -1.20
C MET A 1 -24.90 -22.81 -0.24
N VAL A 2 -24.13 -23.44 0.66
CA VAL A 2 -23.19 -22.74 1.53
C VAL A 2 -21.81 -23.02 0.95
N VAL A 3 -21.16 -21.99 0.43
CA VAL A 3 -19.76 -22.05 -0.01
C VAL A 3 -18.89 -21.78 1.21
N GLY A 4 -17.73 -22.43 1.30
CA GLY A 4 -16.83 -22.33 2.45
C GLY A 4 -16.40 -20.89 2.76
N VAL A 5 -15.83 -20.69 3.96
CA VAL A 5 -15.45 -19.36 4.45
C VAL A 5 -14.28 -18.79 3.64
N GLU A 6 -14.48 -17.62 3.03
CA GLU A 6 -13.42 -16.83 2.41
C GLU A 6 -12.91 -15.80 3.43
N THR A 7 -11.70 -16.01 3.96
CA THR A 7 -11.15 -15.18 5.06
C THR A 7 -10.09 -14.18 4.60
N ARG A 8 -9.76 -14.14 3.30
CA ARG A 8 -8.66 -13.32 2.74
C ARG A 8 -9.15 -12.45 1.58
N SER A 9 -10.14 -11.61 1.87
CA SER A 9 -10.67 -10.65 0.88
C SER A 9 -9.98 -9.28 0.95
N SER A 10 -9.12 -9.04 1.95
CA SER A 10 -8.29 -7.84 2.09
C SER A 10 -7.15 -8.06 3.08
N SER A 11 -6.22 -7.10 3.19
CA SER A 11 -5.18 -7.14 4.22
C SER A 11 -5.77 -7.05 5.63
N ALA A 12 -5.26 -7.90 6.51
CA ALA A 12 -5.59 -7.92 7.94
C ALA A 12 -4.93 -6.76 8.72
N VAL A 13 -4.02 -6.02 8.09
CA VAL A 13 -3.26 -4.93 8.71
C VAL A 13 -3.18 -3.72 7.78
N ARG A 14 -2.99 -2.55 8.40
CA ARG A 14 -2.67 -1.31 7.68
C ARG A 14 -1.33 -0.78 8.16
N ILE A 15 -0.35 -0.75 7.28
CA ILE A 15 1.00 -0.29 7.60
C ILE A 15 1.00 1.24 7.63
N PRO A 16 1.46 1.92 8.70
CA PRO A 16 1.45 3.38 8.76
C PRO A 16 2.19 4.03 7.58
N ARG A 17 1.54 5.03 6.97
CA ARG A 17 2.08 5.81 5.86
C ARG A 17 1.72 7.28 6.05
N ASN A 18 2.70 8.17 5.92
CA ASN A 18 2.45 9.61 5.87
C ASN A 18 1.63 9.93 4.59
N PRO A 19 0.50 10.64 4.71
CA PRO A 19 -0.40 10.89 3.58
C PRO A 19 0.19 11.80 2.50
N GLU A 20 1.14 12.66 2.85
CA GLU A 20 1.79 13.60 1.93
C GLU A 20 2.98 12.96 1.22
N THR A 21 3.84 12.26 1.98
CA THR A 21 5.09 11.71 1.43
C THR A 21 4.95 10.28 0.93
N GLY A 22 3.93 9.53 1.36
CA GLY A 22 3.82 8.12 1.04
C GLY A 22 4.80 7.21 1.79
N GLN A 23 5.58 7.75 2.73
CA GLN A 23 6.63 7.01 3.46
C GLN A 23 6.14 6.58 4.85
N HIS A 24 6.69 5.49 5.39
CA HIS A 24 6.48 5.12 6.79
C HIS A 24 7.05 6.21 7.72
N PRO A 25 6.31 6.66 8.76
CA PRO A 25 6.73 7.76 9.62
C PRO A 25 8.03 7.47 10.38
N ASP A 26 8.24 6.21 10.78
CA ASP A 26 9.39 5.82 11.62
C ASP A 26 10.52 5.14 10.85
N ILE A 27 10.33 4.81 9.57
CA ILE A 27 11.29 4.01 8.78
C ILE A 27 11.57 4.74 7.47
N ALA A 28 12.72 5.41 7.42
CA ALA A 28 13.18 6.10 6.22
C ALA A 28 13.42 5.11 5.08
N GLY A 29 13.00 5.48 3.87
CA GLY A 29 13.11 4.66 2.67
C GLY A 29 12.01 3.60 2.51
N LEU A 30 11.10 3.43 3.48
CA LEU A 30 10.00 2.46 3.40
C LEU A 30 8.72 3.10 2.86
N PHE A 31 8.21 2.60 1.73
CA PHE A 31 6.98 3.09 1.08
C PHE A 31 5.94 1.96 0.96
N PRO A 32 5.03 1.81 1.94
CA PRO A 32 3.99 0.78 1.88
C PRO A 32 3.02 1.01 0.72
N ALA A 33 2.81 -0.02 -0.12
CA ALA A 33 1.94 0.02 -1.29
C ALA A 33 1.25 -1.33 -1.57
N GLY A 34 0.16 -1.30 -2.33
CA GLY A 34 -0.59 -2.47 -2.75
C GLY A 34 -1.59 -2.96 -1.71
N GLU A 35 -2.14 -4.17 -1.89
CA GLU A 35 -3.19 -4.68 -0.99
C GLU A 35 -2.60 -5.02 0.37
N GLY A 36 -1.42 -5.65 0.39
CA GLY A 36 -0.73 -6.06 1.63
C GLY A 36 -0.37 -4.90 2.56
N SER A 37 -0.28 -3.66 2.06
CA SER A 37 -0.09 -2.47 2.89
C SER A 37 -1.37 -1.99 3.58
N GLY A 38 -2.54 -2.44 3.12
CA GLY A 38 -3.86 -1.99 3.57
C GLY A 38 -4.35 -0.71 2.88
N TYR A 39 -3.80 -0.33 1.73
CA TYR A 39 -4.19 0.90 0.98
C TYR A 39 -4.90 0.63 -0.34
N SER A 40 -5.02 -0.63 -0.76
CA SER A 40 -5.80 -1.04 -1.94
C SER A 40 -6.43 -2.43 -1.71
N GLY A 41 -7.24 -2.92 -2.64
CA GLY A 41 -8.00 -4.17 -2.47
C GLY A 41 -8.43 -4.82 -3.78
N GLY A 42 -7.71 -4.56 -4.87
CA GLY A 42 -8.01 -5.12 -6.17
C GLY A 42 -6.96 -4.71 -7.20
N ILE A 43 -6.90 -5.42 -8.32
CA ILE A 43 -5.83 -5.29 -9.32
C ILE A 43 -5.60 -3.83 -9.72
N THR A 44 -6.65 -3.12 -10.15
CA THR A 44 -6.54 -1.74 -10.61
C THR A 44 -6.15 -0.77 -9.50
N SER A 45 -6.71 -0.93 -8.29
CA SER A 45 -6.39 -0.03 -7.17
C SER A 45 -4.98 -0.26 -6.64
N SER A 46 -4.50 -1.50 -6.64
CA SER A 46 -3.12 -1.83 -6.28
C SER A 46 -2.10 -1.34 -7.31
N ALA A 47 -2.45 -1.36 -8.61
CA ALA A 47 -1.61 -0.80 -9.66
C ALA A 47 -1.43 0.73 -9.49
N ILE A 48 -2.53 1.45 -9.25
CA ILE A 48 -2.51 2.90 -9.01
C ILE A 48 -1.73 3.25 -7.74
N ASP A 49 -1.93 2.50 -6.65
CA ASP A 49 -1.17 2.72 -5.41
C ASP A 49 0.33 2.44 -5.60
N GLY A 50 0.68 1.42 -6.39
CA GLY A 50 2.07 1.13 -6.77
C GLY A 50 2.71 2.25 -7.58
N GLU A 51 2.00 2.82 -8.56
CA GLU A 51 2.48 3.98 -9.33
C GLU A 51 2.73 5.20 -8.43
N ASN A 52 1.77 5.52 -7.55
CA ASN A 52 1.91 6.61 -6.60
C ASN A 52 3.10 6.43 -5.66
N ALA A 53 3.31 5.20 -5.17
CA ALA A 53 4.47 4.87 -4.34
C ALA A 53 5.78 5.01 -5.12
N ALA A 54 5.85 4.59 -6.38
CA ALA A 54 7.03 4.77 -7.23
C ALA A 54 7.36 6.26 -7.45
N ILE A 55 6.36 7.11 -7.68
CA ILE A 55 6.53 8.57 -7.79
C ILE A 55 7.06 9.15 -6.46
N ALA A 56 6.53 8.70 -5.32
CA ALA A 56 6.98 9.13 -4.00
C ALA A 56 8.44 8.74 -3.72
N VAL A 57 8.83 7.49 -4.06
CA VAL A 57 10.22 7.01 -3.98
C VAL A 57 11.13 7.87 -4.86
N ALA A 58 10.73 8.14 -6.11
CA ALA A 58 11.52 8.96 -7.02
C ALA A 58 11.73 10.39 -6.49
N LYS A 59 10.71 11.01 -5.89
CA LYS A 59 10.85 12.32 -5.24
C LYS A 59 11.79 12.27 -4.04
N TRP A 60 11.72 11.21 -3.24
CA TRP A 60 12.57 11.03 -2.06
C TRP A 60 14.05 10.82 -2.42
N LEU A 61 14.34 10.09 -3.49
CA LEU A 61 15.72 9.85 -3.96
C LEU A 61 16.38 11.08 -4.59
N ASN A 62 15.59 12.03 -5.09
CA ASN A 62 16.07 13.25 -5.75
C ASN A 62 16.18 14.47 -4.81
N ASN A 63 15.86 14.29 -3.53
CA ASN A 63 16.05 15.27 -2.45
C ASN A 63 17.32 14.96 -1.65
#